data_AF-A0A973GME2-F1
#
_entry.id   AF-A0A973GME2-F1
#
_cell.length_a   1.000
_cell.length_b   1.000
_cell.length_c   1.000
_cell.angle_alpha   90.00
_cell.angle_beta   90.00
_cell.angle_gamma   90.00
#
_symmetry.space_group_name_H-M   'P 1'
#
loop_
_entity.id
_entity.type
_entity.pdbx_description
1 polymer ?
#
loop_
_entity_poly.entity_id
_entity_poly.type
_entity_poly.pdbx_seq_one_letter_code
_entity_poly.pdbx_strand_id
1 'polypeptide(L)'
;MSVDVPLPPEAGDELFVRAFTEAVPQRIERFRPDVIVSQLGVDTFRSDPLAHLNVTTEGFCTVVGMIKSLAPKWVALGGGGYDVANVARAWTLAWAIMNDVQAPDDIPQSFLRQFSGAGFPDRRLRDARR
;
A
#
# COMPACT_ATOMS: atom_id res chain seq x y z
N MET A 1 -20.50 7.82 11.47
CA MET A 1 -20.01 8.86 10.55
C MET A 1 -19.38 8.14 9.38
N SER A 2 -19.75 8.45 8.15
CA SER A 2 -19.08 7.93 6.94
C SER A 2 -18.24 9.05 6.34
N VAL A 3 -17.13 8.70 5.68
CA VAL A 3 -16.41 9.62 4.80
C VAL A 3 -16.03 8.86 3.53
N ASP A 4 -16.31 9.47 2.40
CA ASP A 4 -16.02 8.93 1.08
C ASP A 4 -15.18 9.98 0.34
N VAL A 5 -14.02 9.58 -0.19
CA VAL A 5 -13.08 10.51 -0.84
C VAL A 5 -12.93 10.08 -2.30
N PRO A 6 -13.59 10.79 -3.24
CA PRO A 6 -13.41 10.50 -4.66
C PRO A 6 -12.02 10.95 -5.11
N LEU A 7 -11.36 10.09 -5.91
CA LEU A 7 -10.11 10.43 -6.58
C LEU A 7 -10.33 10.48 -8.09
N PRO A 8 -9.73 11.45 -8.80
CA PRO A 8 -9.78 11.45 -10.25
C PRO A 8 -9.01 10.25 -10.81
N PRO A 9 -9.32 9.82 -12.04
CA PRO A 9 -8.47 8.88 -12.77
C PRO A 9 -7.02 9.37 -12.79
N GLU A 10 -6.11 8.40 -12.84
CA GLU A 10 -4.66 8.60 -12.91
C GLU A 10 -4.04 9.29 -11.69
N ALA A 11 -4.80 9.47 -10.60
CA ALA A 11 -4.25 10.01 -9.36
C ALA A 11 -3.06 9.16 -8.88
N GLY A 12 -1.92 9.83 -8.70
CA GLY A 12 -0.68 9.23 -8.21
C GLY A 12 -0.48 9.44 -6.71
N ASP A 13 0.75 9.15 -6.26
CA ASP A 13 1.13 9.16 -4.85
C ASP A 13 0.79 10.46 -4.13
N GLU A 14 1.10 11.61 -4.72
CA GLU A 14 0.87 12.92 -4.09
C GLU A 14 -0.61 13.10 -3.71
N LEU A 15 -1.52 12.86 -4.65
CA LEU A 15 -2.94 13.04 -4.40
C LEU A 15 -3.50 11.96 -3.48
N PHE A 16 -3.02 10.72 -3.61
CA PHE A 16 -3.42 9.61 -2.74
C PHE A 16 -3.02 9.84 -1.28
N VAL A 17 -1.77 10.22 -1.03
CA VAL A 17 -1.24 10.53 0.30
C VAL A 17 -1.93 11.75 0.88
N ARG A 18 -2.13 12.82 0.08
CA ARG A 18 -2.85 14.01 0.51
C ARG A 18 -4.29 13.71 0.91
N ALA A 19 -5.01 12.96 0.09
CA ALA A 19 -6.39 12.55 0.37
C ALA A 19 -6.49 11.80 1.70
N PHE A 20 -5.58 10.86 1.96
CA PHE A 20 -5.54 10.16 3.24
C PHE A 20 -5.23 11.11 4.41
N THR A 21 -4.21 11.97 4.25
CA THR A 21 -3.72 12.88 5.29
C THR A 21 -4.78 13.90 5.73
N GLU A 22 -5.59 14.39 4.78
CA GLU A 22 -6.67 15.35 5.08
C GLU A 22 -7.93 14.65 5.61
N ALA A 23 -8.22 13.42 5.17
CA ALA A 23 -9.45 12.73 5.53
C ALA A 23 -9.37 11.95 6.85
N VAL A 24 -8.25 11.31 7.16
CA VAL A 24 -8.23 10.22 8.15
C VAL A 24 -7.73 10.63 9.55
N PRO A 25 -6.55 11.26 9.74
CA PRO A 25 -5.94 11.47 11.05
C PRO A 25 -6.85 12.18 12.07
N GLN A 26 -7.39 13.35 11.71
CA GLN A 26 -8.28 14.12 12.61
C GLN A 26 -9.54 13.34 13.02
N ARG A 27 -10.03 12.45 12.14
CA ARG A 27 -11.20 11.62 12.44
C ARG A 27 -10.85 10.50 13.41
N ILE A 28 -9.70 9.86 13.24
CA ILE A 28 -9.20 8.87 14.21
C ILE A 28 -9.01 9.53 15.58
N GLU A 29 -8.38 10.69 15.64
CA GLU A 29 -8.18 11.44 16.90
C GLU A 29 -9.50 11.76 17.59
N ARG A 30 -10.53 12.18 16.84
CA ARG A 30 -11.85 12.50 17.39
C ARG A 30 -12.64 11.26 17.80
N PHE A 31 -12.57 10.19 17.00
CA PHE A 31 -13.30 8.96 17.25
C PHE A 31 -12.68 8.12 18.37
N ARG A 32 -11.36 8.19 18.53
CA ARG A 32 -10.55 7.42 19.49
C ARG A 32 -10.85 5.92 19.46
N PRO A 33 -10.62 5.24 18.32
CA PRO A 33 -10.88 3.80 18.21
C PRO A 33 -9.91 2.99 19.08
N ASP A 34 -10.39 1.89 19.66
CA ASP A 34 -9.52 0.90 20.31
C ASP A 34 -8.76 0.00 19.31
N VAL A 35 -9.30 -0.15 18.10
CA VAL A 35 -8.75 -0.96 17.01
C VAL A 35 -8.99 -0.26 15.68
N ILE A 36 -7.97 -0.22 14.83
CA ILE A 36 -8.08 0.15 13.42
C ILE A 36 -8.10 -1.13 12.58
N VAL A 37 -9.06 -1.21 11.66
CA VAL A 37 -9.11 -2.24 10.63
C VAL A 37 -8.86 -1.58 9.28
N SER A 38 -7.81 -1.98 8.57
CA SER A 38 -7.50 -1.45 7.24
C SER A 38 -7.58 -2.54 6.18
N GLN A 39 -8.24 -2.24 5.07
CA GLN A 39 -8.20 -3.05 3.86
C GLN A 39 -7.09 -2.47 2.96
N LEU A 40 -6.03 -3.24 2.71
CA LEU A 40 -4.82 -2.80 2.01
C LEU A 40 -4.84 -3.27 0.54
N GLY A 41 -5.80 -2.76 -0.22
CA GLY A 41 -5.97 -3.06 -1.64
C GLY A 41 -4.79 -2.52 -2.47
N VAL A 42 -4.33 -3.33 -3.42
CA VAL A 42 -3.19 -3.05 -4.31
C VAL A 42 -3.66 -2.78 -5.74
N ASP A 43 -4.97 -2.87 -6.01
CA ASP A 43 -5.55 -2.49 -7.29
C ASP A 43 -5.39 -0.99 -7.61
N THR A 44 -5.06 -0.17 -6.62
CA THR A 44 -4.71 1.26 -6.80
C THR A 44 -3.39 1.49 -7.56
N PHE A 45 -2.60 0.46 -7.83
CA PHE A 45 -1.27 0.58 -8.42
C PHE A 45 -1.34 0.81 -9.93
N ARG A 46 -0.35 1.56 -10.45
CA ARG A 46 -0.25 1.95 -11.88
C ARG A 46 -0.40 0.81 -12.90
N SER A 47 0.14 -0.37 -12.61
CA SER A 47 0.08 -1.51 -13.55
C SER A 47 -1.09 -2.44 -13.29
N ASP A 48 -1.95 -2.15 -12.31
CA ASP A 48 -3.16 -2.92 -12.11
C ASP A 48 -4.13 -2.71 -13.30
N PRO A 49 -4.71 -3.79 -13.85
CA PRO A 49 -5.58 -3.69 -15.01
C PRO A 49 -6.97 -3.11 -14.71
N LEU A 50 -7.38 -3.02 -13.45
CA LEU A 50 -8.77 -2.68 -13.09
C LEU A 50 -8.94 -1.26 -12.56
N ALA A 51 -8.08 -0.79 -11.66
CA ALA A 51 -8.21 0.58 -11.15
C ALA A 51 -7.34 1.54 -11.96
N HIS A 52 -7.96 2.60 -12.47
CA HIS A 52 -7.28 3.66 -13.20
C HIS A 52 -6.58 4.64 -12.24
N LEU A 53 -5.74 4.15 -11.33
CA LEU A 53 -4.92 4.95 -10.43
C LEU A 53 -3.42 4.69 -10.71
N ASN A 54 -2.57 5.62 -10.29
CA ASN A 54 -1.14 5.61 -10.58
C ASN A 54 -0.28 5.53 -9.32
N VAL A 55 -0.81 4.91 -8.26
CA VAL A 55 -0.10 4.77 -6.98
C VAL A 55 1.11 3.85 -7.19
N THR A 56 2.20 4.20 -6.53
CA THR A 56 3.41 3.40 -6.45
C THR A 56 3.54 2.80 -5.06
N THR A 57 4.49 1.88 -4.91
CA THR A 57 4.90 1.35 -3.61
C THR A 57 5.30 2.44 -2.61
N GLU A 58 5.79 3.60 -3.05
CA GLU A 58 6.15 4.72 -2.16
C GLU A 58 4.91 5.39 -1.55
N GLY A 59 3.92 5.76 -2.38
CA GLY A 59 2.66 6.32 -1.89
C GLY A 59 1.91 5.36 -0.98
N PHE A 60 1.87 4.08 -1.38
CA PHE A 60 1.29 3.01 -0.57
C PHE A 60 1.99 2.87 0.80
N CYS A 61 3.32 2.75 0.82
CA CYS A 61 4.09 2.64 2.06
C CYS A 61 3.90 3.86 2.97
N THR A 62 3.79 5.06 2.39
CA THR A 62 3.55 6.29 3.13
C THR A 62 2.21 6.22 3.89
N VAL A 63 1.14 5.80 3.22
CA VAL A 63 -0.18 5.62 3.85
C VAL A 63 -0.17 4.52 4.90
N VAL A 64 0.45 3.37 4.62
CA VAL A 64 0.59 2.26 5.58
C VAL A 64 1.37 2.71 6.83
N GLY A 65 2.43 3.51 6.65
CA GLY A 65 3.19 4.12 7.76
C GLY A 65 2.35 5.07 8.60
N MET A 66 1.49 5.89 7.98
CA MET A 66 0.53 6.73 8.70
C MET A 66 -0.51 5.92 9.47
N ILE A 67 -1.03 4.83 8.90
CA ILE A 67 -1.95 3.94 9.64
C ILE A 67 -1.26 3.37 10.86
N LYS A 68 -0.01 2.90 10.72
CA LYS A 68 0.78 2.38 11.83
C LYS A 68 0.93 3.38 12.97
N SER A 69 1.24 4.64 12.66
CA SER A 69 1.45 5.67 13.70
C SER A 69 0.16 6.08 14.41
N LEU A 70 -0.99 5.92 13.74
CA LEU A 70 -2.30 6.29 14.26
C LEU A 70 -3.02 5.14 15.00
N ALA A 71 -2.63 3.88 14.75
CA ALA A 71 -3.33 2.72 15.26
C ALA A 71 -2.84 2.28 16.66
N PRO A 72 -3.70 2.27 17.70
CA PRO A 72 -3.35 1.68 19.00
C PRO A 72 -3.27 0.15 18.93
N LYS A 73 -4.19 -0.46 18.17
CA LYS A 73 -4.17 -1.87 17.74
C LYS A 73 -4.60 -1.92 16.28
N TRP A 74 -4.03 -2.83 15.51
CA TRP A 74 -4.22 -2.85 14.08
C TRP A 74 -4.50 -4.25 13.53
N VAL A 75 -5.60 -4.38 12.79
CA VAL A 75 -5.90 -5.52 11.93
C VAL A 75 -5.78 -5.08 10.48
N ALA A 76 -4.80 -5.64 9.76
CA ALA A 76 -4.63 -5.40 8.33
C ALA A 76 -5.22 -6.58 7.53
N LEU A 77 -6.04 -6.26 6.55
CA LEU A 77 -6.59 -7.21 5.58
C LEU A 77 -5.97 -6.95 4.20
N GLY A 78 -5.93 -7.98 3.36
CA GLY A 78 -5.67 -7.80 1.93
C GLY A 78 -6.88 -7.18 1.22
N GLY A 79 -7.06 -7.52 -0.05
CA GLY A 79 -8.26 -7.25 -0.87
C GLY A 79 -7.90 -7.18 -2.35
N GLY A 80 -8.44 -6.21 -3.09
CA GLY A 80 -8.19 -6.09 -4.53
C GLY A 80 -6.71 -5.93 -4.89
N GLY A 81 -6.34 -6.36 -6.09
CA GLY A 81 -4.97 -6.40 -6.57
C GLY A 81 -4.80 -7.56 -7.56
N TYR A 82 -4.69 -7.22 -8.84
CA TYR A 82 -4.84 -8.15 -9.95
C TYR A 82 -3.54 -8.27 -10.78
N ASP A 83 -2.58 -7.37 -10.54
CA ASP A 83 -1.16 -7.61 -10.79
C ASP A 83 -0.54 -8.35 -9.58
N VAL A 84 -0.40 -9.67 -9.69
CA VAL A 84 0.07 -10.55 -8.61
C VAL A 84 1.49 -10.19 -8.15
N ALA A 85 2.34 -9.71 -9.05
CA ALA A 85 3.70 -9.30 -8.69
C ALA A 85 3.68 -8.07 -7.78
N ASN A 86 2.83 -7.09 -8.08
CA ASN A 86 2.63 -5.94 -7.22
C ASN A 86 1.96 -6.28 -5.90
N VAL A 87 0.99 -7.19 -5.89
CA VAL A 87 0.38 -7.68 -4.63
C VAL A 87 1.45 -8.24 -3.70
N ALA A 88 2.34 -9.10 -4.22
CA ALA A 88 3.42 -9.68 -3.43
C ALA A 88 4.38 -8.60 -2.90
N ARG A 89 4.77 -7.62 -3.74
CA ARG A 89 5.66 -6.50 -3.34
C ARG A 89 5.01 -5.63 -2.27
N ALA A 90 3.77 -5.18 -2.49
CA ALA A 90 3.06 -4.27 -1.62
C ALA A 90 2.77 -4.89 -0.25
N TRP A 91 2.28 -6.12 -0.19
CA TRP A 91 2.00 -6.78 1.09
C TRP A 91 3.27 -7.18 1.85
N THR A 92 4.37 -7.48 1.14
CA THR A 92 5.69 -7.65 1.78
C THR A 92 6.12 -6.36 2.47
N LEU A 93 6.00 -5.22 1.79
CA LEU A 93 6.32 -3.90 2.35
C LEU A 93 5.40 -3.52 3.51
N ALA A 94 4.09 -3.77 3.39
CA ALA A 94 3.15 -3.52 4.47
C ALA A 94 3.46 -4.36 5.72
N TRP A 95 3.71 -5.65 5.54
CA TRP A 95 4.13 -6.53 6.63
C TRP A 95 5.42 -6.03 7.29
N ALA A 96 6.41 -5.61 6.49
CA ALA A 96 7.65 -5.09 7.02
C ALA A 96 7.44 -3.81 7.85
N ILE A 97 6.62 -2.87 7.36
CA ILE A 97 6.23 -1.67 8.11
C ILE A 97 5.54 -2.05 9.41
N MET A 98 4.56 -2.95 9.38
CA MET A 98 3.84 -3.40 10.58
C MET A 98 4.78 -3.94 11.67
N ASN A 99 5.84 -4.63 11.27
CA ASN A 99 6.78 -5.31 12.18
C ASN A 99 8.09 -4.54 12.45
N ASP A 100 8.20 -3.28 12.04
CA ASP A 100 9.43 -2.47 12.18
C ASP A 100 10.66 -3.08 11.49
N VAL A 101 10.42 -3.85 10.42
CA VAL A 101 11.47 -4.48 9.63
C VAL A 101 11.86 -3.56 8.48
N GLN A 102 13.16 -3.28 8.37
CA GLN A 102 13.72 -2.61 7.20
C GLN A 102 13.89 -3.63 6.07
N ALA A 103 12.91 -3.71 5.18
CA ALA A 103 12.97 -4.63 4.05
C ALA A 103 14.02 -4.17 3.03
N PRO A 104 14.97 -5.05 2.62
CA PRO A 104 15.91 -4.74 1.55
C PRO A 104 15.14 -4.49 0.25
N ASP A 105 15.71 -3.69 -0.64
CA ASP A 105 15.00 -3.36 -1.87
C ASP A 105 15.07 -4.48 -2.91
N ASP A 106 16.18 -5.22 -2.97
CA ASP A 106 16.32 -6.34 -3.90
C ASP A 106 15.46 -7.54 -3.48
N ILE A 107 14.67 -8.06 -4.42
CA ILE A 107 13.89 -9.28 -4.21
C ILE A 107 14.86 -10.48 -4.19
N PRO A 108 14.76 -11.39 -3.20
CA PRO A 108 15.65 -12.54 -3.11
C PRO A 108 15.70 -13.37 -4.40
N GLN A 109 16.92 -13.68 -4.86
CA GLN A 109 17.09 -14.43 -6.12
C GLN A 109 16.44 -15.83 -6.08
N SER A 110 16.36 -16.45 -4.90
CA SER A 110 15.63 -17.71 -4.70
C SER A 110 14.15 -17.57 -5.04
N PHE A 111 13.51 -16.48 -4.59
CA PHE A 111 12.12 -16.17 -4.88
C PHE A 111 11.92 -15.91 -6.39
N LEU A 112 12.76 -15.06 -6.99
CA LEU A 112 12.67 -14.78 -8.43
C LEU A 112 12.83 -16.04 -9.31
N ARG A 113 13.70 -16.97 -8.91
CA ARG A 113 13.85 -18.27 -9.62
C ARG A 113 12.60 -19.14 -9.49
N GLN A 114 12.00 -19.18 -8.31
CA GLN A 114 10.81 -19.99 -8.06
C GLN A 114 9.57 -19.45 -8.78
N PHE A 115 9.44 -18.12 -8.87
CA PHE A 115 8.27 -17.45 -9.43
C PHE A 115 8.56 -16.77 -10.78
N SER A 116 9.52 -17.28 -11.54
CA SER A 116 9.95 -16.68 -12.81
C SER A 116 8.84 -16.57 -13.86
N GLY A 117 7.81 -17.43 -13.78
CA GLY A 117 6.64 -17.40 -14.67
C GLY A 117 5.52 -16.45 -14.24
N ALA A 118 5.60 -15.86 -13.06
CA ALA A 118 4.53 -15.02 -12.49
C ALA A 118 4.59 -13.55 -12.92
N GLY A 119 5.53 -13.18 -13.81
CA GLY A 119 5.61 -11.83 -14.35
C GLY A 119 6.04 -10.80 -13.32
N PHE A 120 7.22 -10.97 -12.72
CA PHE A 120 7.90 -9.94 -11.93
C PHE A 120 8.79 -9.10 -12.87
N PRO A 121 8.30 -8.02 -13.48
CA PRO A 121 9.12 -7.18 -14.36
C PRO A 121 10.23 -6.48 -13.58
N ASP A 122 9.95 -6.16 -12.31
CA ASP A 122 10.88 -5.50 -11.43
C ASP A 122 11.53 -6.49 -10.46
N ARG A 123 12.83 -6.32 -10.24
CA ARG A 123 13.62 -7.14 -9.31
C ARG A 123 13.69 -6.49 -7.93
N ARG A 124 12.93 -5.42 -7.73
CA ARG A 124 12.91 -4.60 -6.53
C ARG A 124 11.54 -4.58 -5.88
N LEU A 125 11.53 -4.46 -4.56
CA LEU A 125 10.32 -4.23 -3.79
C LEU A 125 9.76 -2.84 -4.09
N ARG A 126 10.58 -1.79 -4.07
CA ARG A 126 10.13 -0.42 -4.32
C ARG A 126 10.32 -0.03 -5.78
N ASP A 127 9.40 0.78 -6.28
CA ASP A 127 9.48 1.34 -7.62
C ASP A 127 10.66 2.32 -7.72
N ALA A 128 11.23 2.44 -8.91
CA ALA A 128 12.31 3.40 -9.16
C ALA A 128 11.82 4.84 -8.94
N ARG A 129 12.53 5.61 -8.11
CA ARG A 129 12.30 7.05 -7.96
C ARG A 129 12.55 7.74 -9.30
N ARG A 130 11.55 8.48 -9.80
CA ARG A 130 11.69 9.33 -10.98
C ARG A 130 12.30 10.68 -10.62
#